data_AF-A0A8V0XM65-F1
#
_entry.id   AF-A0A8V0XM65-F1
#
_cell.length_a   1.000
_cell.length_b   1.000
_cell.length_c   1.000
_cell.angle_alpha   90.00
_cell.angle_beta   90.00
_cell.angle_gamma   90.00
#
_symmetry.space_group_name_H-M   'P 1'
#
loop_
_entity.id
_entity.type
_entity.pdbx_description
1 polymer ?
#
loop_
_entity_poly.entity_id
_entity_poly.type
_entity_poly.pdbx_seq_one_letter_code
_entity_poly.pdbx_strand_id
1 'polypeptide(L)'
;MAALRVLELYSGIGGMHQALKESCICAEVVAAVDVNTLANEVYKHNFPSTPLWAKTIEGITLKEFDRLSFDMILMSPPCQPFTRSLSFLMTFHRTLPHVWT
;
A
#
# COMPACT_ATOMS: atom_id res chain seq x y z
N MET A 1 6.05 4.72 -25.91
CA MET A 1 6.10 5.33 -24.56
C MET A 1 6.60 4.25 -23.62
N ALA A 2 7.55 4.55 -22.74
CA ALA A 2 8.02 3.57 -21.75
C ALA A 2 6.93 3.39 -20.68
N ALA A 3 6.77 2.16 -20.16
CA ALA A 3 5.86 1.89 -19.06
C ALA A 3 6.41 2.51 -17.76
N LEU A 4 5.55 3.17 -16.99
CA LEU A 4 5.90 3.71 -15.67
C LEU A 4 6.20 2.56 -14.71
N ARG A 5 7.35 2.61 -14.04
CA ARG A 5 7.75 1.61 -13.06
C ARG A 5 7.22 2.00 -11.70
N VAL A 6 6.36 1.18 -11.11
CA VAL A 6 5.62 1.51 -9.89
C VAL A 6 6.05 0.63 -8.73
N LEU A 7 6.41 1.25 -7.61
CA LEU A 7 6.61 0.57 -6.34
C LEU A 7 5.32 0.67 -5.50
N GLU A 8 4.75 -0.45 -5.10
CA GLU A 8 3.52 -0.52 -4.29
C GLU A 8 3.87 -0.85 -2.84
N LEU A 9 3.67 0.10 -1.93
CA LEU A 9 3.95 -0.02 -0.49
C LEU A 9 2.66 -0.18 0.30
N TYR A 10 2.66 -1.07 1.29
CA TYR A 10 1.46 -1.48 2.02
C TYR A 10 0.41 -2.05 1.06
N SER A 11 0.86 -2.97 0.19
CA SER A 11 0.08 -3.45 -0.97
C SER A 11 -1.19 -4.21 -0.60
N GLY A 12 -1.27 -4.75 0.63
CA GLY A 12 -2.40 -5.54 1.08
C GLY A 12 -2.74 -6.66 0.10
N ILE A 13 -3.99 -6.70 -0.34
CA ILE A 13 -4.49 -7.69 -1.32
C ILE A 13 -4.36 -7.24 -2.79
N GLY A 14 -3.77 -6.06 -3.05
CA GLY A 14 -3.52 -5.53 -4.40
C GLY A 14 -4.61 -4.62 -4.96
N GLY A 15 -5.25 -3.83 -4.09
CA GLY A 15 -6.24 -2.85 -4.52
C GLY A 15 -5.66 -1.75 -5.42
N MET A 16 -4.46 -1.25 -5.11
CA MET A 16 -3.81 -0.22 -5.95
C MET A 16 -3.27 -0.80 -7.24
N HIS A 17 -2.74 -2.03 -7.22
CA HIS A 17 -2.40 -2.76 -8.44
C HIS A 17 -3.62 -2.88 -9.38
N GLN A 18 -4.79 -3.28 -8.86
CA GLN A 18 -5.99 -3.41 -9.66
C GLN A 18 -6.44 -2.04 -10.23
N ALA A 19 -6.43 -0.99 -9.42
CA ALA A 19 -6.74 0.37 -9.88
C ALA A 19 -5.80 0.84 -10.99
N LEU A 20 -4.50 0.51 -10.90
CA LEU A 20 -3.52 0.85 -11.91
C LEU A 20 -3.84 0.15 -13.25
N LYS A 21 -4.22 -1.13 -13.23
CA LYS A 21 -4.67 -1.85 -14.43
C LYS A 21 -5.91 -1.23 -15.07
N GLU A 22 -6.85 -0.74 -14.26
CA GLU A 22 -8.09 -0.11 -14.74
C GLU A 22 -7.90 1.34 -15.22
N SER A 23 -6.85 2.02 -14.76
CA SER A 23 -6.58 3.43 -15.08
C SER A 23 -6.16 3.70 -16.53
N CYS A 24 -6.00 2.66 -17.37
CA CYS A 24 -5.47 2.75 -18.74
C CYS A 24 -4.08 3.41 -18.84
N ILE A 25 -3.35 3.54 -17.72
CA ILE A 25 -1.98 4.03 -17.69
C ILE A 25 -1.04 2.87 -18.04
N CYS A 26 -0.08 3.12 -18.94
CA CYS A 26 0.98 2.16 -19.21
C CYS A 26 1.96 2.13 -18.03
N ALA A 27 1.73 1.22 -17.08
CA ALA A 27 2.51 1.09 -15.87
C ALA A 27 2.73 -0.38 -15.49
N GLU A 28 3.86 -0.67 -14.86
CA GLU A 28 4.29 -1.98 -14.38
C GLU A 28 4.65 -1.89 -12.90
N VAL A 29 4.04 -2.73 -12.06
CA VAL A 29 4.42 -2.81 -10.65
C VAL A 29 5.70 -3.64 -10.53
N VAL A 30 6.80 -2.98 -10.16
CA VAL A 30 8.13 -3.61 -10.08
C VAL A 30 8.35 -4.36 -8.78
N ALA A 31 7.69 -3.93 -7.71
CA ALA A 31 7.66 -4.63 -6.43
C ALA A 31 6.42 -4.19 -5.65
N ALA A 32 5.82 -5.15 -4.95
CA ALA A 32 4.79 -4.93 -3.94
C ALA A 32 5.36 -5.28 -2.57
N VAL A 33 5.02 -4.50 -1.55
CA VAL A 33 5.59 -4.64 -0.20
C VAL A 33 4.47 -4.64 0.83
N ASP A 34 4.36 -5.72 1.59
CA ASP A 34 3.46 -5.81 2.75
C ASP A 34 3.98 -6.82 3.78
N VAL A 35 3.70 -6.57 5.05
CA VAL A 35 4.12 -7.43 6.18
C VAL A 35 3.12 -8.54 6.46
N ASN A 36 1.86 -8.39 6.04
CA ASN A 36 0.79 -9.32 6.32
C ASN A 36 0.86 -10.52 5.36
N THR A 37 1.27 -11.67 5.90
CA THR A 37 1.41 -12.90 5.13
C THR A 37 0.10 -13.38 4.51
N LEU A 38 -1.04 -13.20 5.18
CA LEU A 38 -2.35 -13.57 4.62
C LEU A 38 -2.73 -12.68 3.44
N ALA A 39 -2.48 -11.37 3.55
CA ALA A 39 -2.71 -10.45 2.45
C ALA A 39 -1.78 -10.78 1.27
N ASN A 40 -0.53 -11.16 1.56
CA ASN A 40 0.45 -11.56 0.57
C ASN A 40 0.05 -12.82 -0.22
N GLU A 41 -0.52 -13.82 0.43
CA GLU A 41 -1.03 -15.01 -0.27
C GLU A 41 -2.16 -14.64 -1.25
N VAL A 42 -3.08 -13.77 -0.83
CA VAL A 42 -4.15 -13.26 -1.69
C VAL A 42 -3.59 -12.42 -2.84
N TYR A 43 -2.63 -11.53 -2.55
CA TYR A 43 -1.98 -10.72 -3.56
C TYR A 43 -1.31 -11.60 -4.62
N LYS A 44 -0.51 -12.57 -4.19
CA LYS A 44 0.22 -13.48 -5.08
C LYS A 44 -0.71 -14.36 -5.90
N HIS A 45 -1.86 -14.75 -5.36
CA HIS A 45 -2.88 -15.47 -6.11
C HIS A 45 -3.42 -14.63 -7.29
N ASN A 46 -3.66 -13.33 -7.08
CA ASN A 46 -4.17 -12.42 -8.11
C ASN A 46 -3.09 -11.90 -9.07
N PHE A 47 -1.87 -11.69 -8.58
CA PHE A 47 -0.76 -11.07 -9.31
C PHE A 47 0.52 -11.93 -9.23
N PRO A 48 0.52 -13.17 -9.75
CA PRO A 48 1.62 -14.12 -9.57
C PRO A 48 2.92 -13.70 -10.25
N SER A 49 2.85 -12.80 -11.24
CA SER A 49 4.02 -12.27 -11.97
C SER A 49 4.71 -11.12 -11.25
N THR A 50 4.11 -10.56 -10.20
CA THR A 50 4.63 -9.36 -9.52
C THR A 50 5.53 -9.77 -8.36
N PRO A 51 6.76 -9.23 -8.27
CA PRO A 51 7.61 -9.47 -7.11
C PRO A 51 6.96 -8.95 -5.82
N LEU A 52 6.74 -9.85 -4.86
CA LEU A 52 6.15 -9.51 -3.57
C LEU A 52 7.20 -9.65 -2.46
N TRP A 53 7.36 -8.59 -1.70
CA TRP A 53 8.35 -8.48 -0.63
C TRP A 53 7.65 -8.47 0.72
N ALA A 54 7.74 -9.61 1.42
CA ALA A 54 7.21 -9.78 2.77
C ALA A 54 8.11 -9.10 3.82
N LYS A 55 8.24 -7.78 3.77
CA LYS A 55 9.04 -6.96 4.70
C LYS A 55 8.36 -5.64 5.01
N THR A 56 8.78 -5.00 6.09
CA THR A 56 8.36 -3.63 6.40
C THR A 56 9.07 -2.65 5.45
N ILE A 57 8.56 -1.42 5.36
CA ILE A 57 9.21 -0.36 4.57
C ILE A 57 10.61 -0.03 5.10
N GLU A 58 10.81 -0.09 6.42
CA GLU A 58 12.09 0.14 7.10
C GLU A 58 13.10 -0.99 6.81
N GLY A 59 12.60 -2.17 6.44
CA GLY A 59 13.43 -3.32 6.04
C GLY A 59 13.97 -3.21 4.61
N ILE A 60 13.58 -2.20 3.84
CA ILE A 60 14.10 -1.97 2.48
C ILE A 60 15.40 -1.17 2.57
N THR A 61 16.50 -1.76 2.13
CA THR A 61 17.78 -1.05 2.08
C THR A 61 17.82 -0.06 0.92
N LEU A 62 18.59 1.03 1.05
CA LEU A 62 18.79 1.99 -0.04
C LEU A 62 19.28 1.32 -1.33
N LYS A 63 20.16 0.32 -1.22
CA LYS A 63 20.65 -0.44 -2.38
C LYS A 63 19.54 -1.21 -3.11
N GLU A 64 18.61 -1.80 -2.38
CA GLU A 64 17.45 -2.47 -2.97
C GLU A 64 16.50 -1.47 -3.62
N PHE A 65 16.30 -0.32 -2.97
CA PHE A 65 15.46 0.77 -3.44
C PHE A 65 15.99 1.34 -4.76
N ASP A 66 17.29 1.64 -4.84
CA ASP A 66 17.96 2.14 -6.05
C ASP A 66 17.91 1.13 -7.21
N ARG A 67 18.05 -0.17 -6.89
CA ARG A 67 18.02 -1.26 -7.87
C ARG A 67 16.66 -1.43 -8.52
N LEU A 68 15.57 -1.05 -7.86
CA LEU A 68 14.23 -1.15 -8.43
C LEU A 68 14.01 -0.14 -9.56
N SER A 69 14.74 0.99 -9.54
CA SER A 69 14.66 2.05 -10.56
C SER A 69 13.21 2.37 -10.95
N PHE A 70 12.38 2.68 -9.95
CA PHE A 70 10.96 2.98 -10.13
C PHE A 70 10.75 4.49 -10.36
N ASP A 71 9.68 4.85 -11.07
CA ASP A 71 9.31 6.23 -11.41
C ASP A 71 8.21 6.77 -10.49
N MET A 72 7.43 5.88 -9.87
CA MET A 72 6.27 6.22 -9.05
C MET A 72 6.16 5.30 -7.85
N ILE A 73 5.71 5.86 -6.72
CA ILE A 73 5.36 5.10 -5.52
C ILE A 73 3.86 5.22 -5.28
N LEU A 74 3.19 4.09 -5.14
CA LEU A 74 1.84 3.99 -4.61
C LEU A 74 1.93 3.48 -3.19
N MET A 75 1.27 4.16 -2.25
CA MET A 75 1.30 3.76 -0.85
C MET A 75 -0.05 3.95 -0.17
N SER A 76 -0.44 2.98 0.65
CA SER A 76 -1.58 3.07 1.57
C SER A 76 -1.14 2.81 3.00
N PRO A 77 -0.39 3.75 3.63
CA PRO A 77 0.14 3.55 4.96
C PRO A 77 -0.99 3.34 5.97
N PRO A 78 -0.83 2.42 6.94
CA PRO A 78 -1.83 2.19 7.96
C PRO A 78 -1.97 3.42 8.85
N CYS A 79 -3.19 3.72 9.28
CA CYS A 79 -3.50 4.84 10.18
C CYS A 79 -3.10 4.57 11.65
N GLN A 80 -2.02 3.80 11.88
CA GLN A 80 -1.60 3.41 13.22
C GLN A 80 -1.00 4.61 13.97
N PRO A 81 -1.39 4.84 15.24
CA PRO A 81 -0.86 5.94 16.03
C PRO A 81 0.60 5.68 16.41
N PHE A 82 1.44 6.72 16.29
CA PHE A 82 2.87 6.67 16.67
C PHE A 82 3.13 6.56 18.18
N THR A 83 2.12 6.77 19.03
CA THR A 83 2.26 6.76 20.51
C THR A 83 1.48 5.59 21.12
N ARG A 84 2.14 4.64 21.81
CA ARG A 84 1.52 3.46 22.45
C ARG A 84 0.75 3.73 23.76
N SER A 85 0.54 4.99 24.15
CA SER A 85 -0.37 5.36 25.25
C SER A 85 -0.90 6.77 25.04
N LEU A 86 -2.19 6.88 24.71
CA LEU A 86 -3.22 7.46 25.57
C LEU A 86 -4.58 7.34 24.87
N SER A 87 -5.61 7.03 25.63
CA SER A 87 -7.02 7.03 25.27
C SER A 87 -7.43 8.26 24.45
N PHE A 88 -7.38 8.16 23.13
CA PHE A 88 -8.13 9.02 22.24
C PHE A 88 -8.39 8.21 20.98
N LEU A 89 -9.42 7.34 21.07
CA LEU A 89 -10.29 7.13 19.92
C LEU A 89 -10.53 8.53 19.35
N MET A 90 -10.15 8.78 18.10
CA MET A 90 -10.80 9.86 17.37
C MET A 90 -12.28 9.46 17.26
N THR A 91 -13.02 9.68 18.35
CA THR A 91 -14.42 10.07 18.25
C THR A 91 -14.36 11.27 17.33
N PHE A 92 -14.71 11.03 16.07
CA PHE A 92 -15.11 12.06 15.14
C PHE A 92 -16.06 12.95 15.94
N HIS A 93 -15.60 14.14 16.33
CA HIS A 93 -16.39 15.04 17.14
C HIS A 93 -17.62 15.33 16.30
N ARG A 94 -18.72 14.69 16.67
CA ARG A 94 -19.99 14.73 15.96
C ARG A 94 -20.55 16.12 16.18
N THR A 95 -20.05 17.11 15.44
CA THR A 95 -20.73 18.39 15.26
C THR A 95 -21.88 18.17 14.29
N LEU A 96 -22.92 17.49 14.77
CA LEU A 96 -24.27 17.56 14.24
C LEU A 96 -25.20 17.52 15.46
N PRO A 97 -25.66 18.69 15.96
CA PRO A 97 -26.80 18.71 16.86
C PRO A 97 -28.06 18.46 16.02
N HIS A 98 -28.98 17.64 16.55
CA HIS A 98 -30.31 17.33 15.98
C HIS A 98 -30.24 16.40 14.75
N VAL A 99 -30.95 15.28 14.65
CA VAL A 99 -32.32 14.94 15.05
C VAL A 99 -32.38 13.41 15.21
N TRP A 100 -32.91 12.93 16.34
CA TRP A 100 -33.56 11.62 16.45
C TRP A 100 -34.89 11.86 17.16
N THR A 101 -35.95 11.97 16.36
CA THR A 101 -37.34 11.63 16.66
C THR A 101 -37.82 10.76 15.54
#